data_AF-A0A2H9TCN1-F1
#
_entry.id   AF-A0A2H9TCN1-F1
#
_cell.length_a   1.000
_cell.length_b   1.000
_cell.length_c   1.000
_cell.angle_alpha   90.00
_cell.angle_beta   90.00
_cell.angle_gamma   90.00
#
_symmetry.space_group_name_H-M   'P 1'
#
loop_
_entity.id
_entity.type
_entity.pdbx_description
1 polymer ?
#
loop_
_entity_poly.entity_id
_entity_poly.type
_entity_poly.pdbx_seq_one_letter_code
_entity_poly.pdbx_strand_id
1 'polypeptide(L)'
;MTNCAQCGKKVGFFELKRNSDFSGNTFCSFECRSKFHKKKKEEKQKDKEIESNGMIKEIKCKCNQCKHVWHYLESDEKKLKNQATGNALIGAGMCCNPFGALFSNKSIDLQRELEKMKRCPKCNSMDITKTPIYHEKKS
;
A
#
# COMPACT_ATOMS: atom_id res chain seq x y z
N MET A 1 -14.40 -8.03 15.28
CA MET A 1 -15.27 -8.41 14.14
C MET A 1 -14.61 -7.93 12.87
N THR A 2 -14.41 -8.80 11.89
CA THR A 2 -13.71 -8.47 10.64
C THR A 2 -14.75 -8.24 9.54
N ASN A 3 -14.49 -7.31 8.63
CA ASN A 3 -15.38 -7.00 7.52
C ASN A 3 -14.88 -7.64 6.23
N CYS A 4 -15.81 -8.00 5.34
CA CYS A 4 -15.52 -8.51 4.02
C CYS A 4 -14.80 -7.45 3.18
N ALA A 5 -13.63 -7.78 2.63
CA ALA A 5 -12.81 -6.84 1.86
C ALA A 5 -13.47 -6.37 0.54
N GLN A 6 -14.46 -7.10 0.04
CA GLN A 6 -15.19 -6.74 -1.19
C GLN A 6 -16.44 -5.90 -0.93
N CYS A 7 -17.26 -6.27 0.05
CA CYS A 7 -18.60 -5.71 0.24
C CYS A 7 -18.84 -5.07 1.62
N GLY A 8 -17.86 -5.11 2.52
CA GLY A 8 -17.95 -4.50 3.85
C GLY A 8 -18.84 -5.23 4.86
N LYS A 9 -19.53 -6.31 4.48
CA LYS A 9 -20.36 -7.10 5.40
C LYS A 9 -19.52 -7.68 6.55
N LYS A 10 -20.06 -7.67 7.77
CA LYS A 10 -19.44 -8.30 8.93
C LYS A 10 -19.35 -9.82 8.71
N VAL A 11 -18.17 -10.38 8.94
CA VAL A 11 -17.90 -11.81 8.80
C VAL A 11 -17.81 -12.43 10.19
N GLY A 12 -18.51 -13.55 10.40
CA GLY A 12 -18.53 -14.26 11.66
C GLY A 12 -17.20 -14.94 11.98
N PHE A 13 -16.95 -15.24 13.27
CA PHE A 13 -15.68 -15.83 13.70
C PHE A 13 -15.38 -17.19 13.03
N PHE A 14 -16.40 -18.00 12.77
CA PHE A 14 -16.28 -19.30 12.09
C PHE A 14 -15.93 -19.19 10.60
N GLU A 15 -16.33 -18.10 9.93
CA GLU A 15 -16.10 -17.89 8.50
C GLU A 15 -14.70 -17.32 8.20
N LEU A 16 -14.05 -16.74 9.21
CA LEU A 16 -12.70 -16.16 9.09
C LEU A 16 -11.67 -17.16 8.57
N LYS A 17 -11.68 -18.40 9.08
CA LYS A 17 -10.66 -19.41 8.71
C LYS A 17 -10.86 -20.00 7.31
N ARG A 18 -12.08 -20.06 6.80
CA ARG A 18 -12.36 -20.68 5.48
C ARG A 18 -12.26 -19.70 4.33
N ASN A 19 -12.57 -18.43 4.58
CA ASN A 19 -12.73 -17.42 3.54
C ASN A 19 -11.73 -16.26 3.66
N SER A 20 -10.56 -16.50 4.28
CA SER A 20 -9.43 -15.58 4.22
C SER A 20 -8.50 -15.90 3.04
N ASP A 21 -7.92 -14.88 2.41
CA ASP A 21 -6.80 -15.07 1.48
C ASP A 21 -5.44 -15.06 2.22
N PHE A 22 -4.37 -15.44 1.50
CA PHE A 22 -3.00 -15.41 2.03
C PHE A 22 -2.52 -13.98 2.37
N SER A 23 -3.22 -12.96 1.86
CA SER A 23 -2.94 -11.54 2.14
C SER A 23 -3.68 -11.03 3.38
N GLY A 24 -4.37 -11.90 4.13
CA GLY A 24 -5.11 -11.54 5.34
C GLY A 24 -6.46 -10.86 5.08
N ASN A 25 -6.93 -10.78 3.83
CA ASN A 25 -8.26 -10.27 3.51
C ASN A 25 -9.30 -11.34 3.84
N THR A 26 -10.38 -10.93 4.50
CA THR A 26 -11.51 -11.81 4.82
C THR A 26 -12.66 -11.57 3.84
N PHE A 27 -13.37 -12.63 3.45
CA PHE A 27 -14.51 -12.56 2.53
C PHE A 27 -15.75 -13.26 3.13
N CYS A 28 -16.94 -12.73 2.86
CA CYS A 28 -18.20 -13.37 3.28
C CYS A 28 -18.63 -14.51 2.34
N SER A 29 -18.05 -14.62 1.14
CA SER A 29 -18.33 -15.69 0.19
C SER A 29 -17.19 -15.88 -0.81
N PHE A 30 -17.14 -17.05 -1.46
CA PHE A 30 -16.20 -17.33 -2.55
C PHE A 30 -16.39 -16.37 -3.73
N GLU A 31 -17.64 -16.00 -4.04
CA GLU A 31 -17.94 -14.99 -5.06
C GLU A 31 -17.33 -13.63 -4.74
N CYS A 32 -17.42 -13.17 -3.49
CA CYS A 32 -16.81 -11.91 -3.05
C CYS A 32 -15.29 -11.95 -3.21
N ARG A 33 -14.68 -13.09 -2.87
CA ARG A 33 -13.25 -13.31 -3.07
C ARG A 33 -12.86 -13.26 -4.56
N SER A 34 -13.60 -13.96 -5.42
CA SER A 34 -13.34 -13.97 -6.87
C SER A 34 -13.49 -12.57 -7.48
N LYS A 35 -14.57 -11.85 -7.15
CA LYS A 35 -14.79 -10.46 -7.60
C LYS A 35 -13.67 -9.52 -7.17
N PHE A 36 -13.21 -9.64 -5.92
CA PHE A 36 -12.10 -8.84 -5.40
C PHE A 36 -10.79 -9.08 -6.17
N HIS A 37 -10.42 -10.34 -6.38
CA HIS A 37 -9.21 -10.67 -7.13
C HIS A 37 -9.29 -10.25 -8.60
N LYS A 38 -10.46 -10.39 -9.24
CA LYS A 38 -10.68 -9.91 -10.62
C LYS A 38 -10.47 -8.41 -10.72
N LYS A 39 -11.11 -7.62 -9.83
CA LYS A 39 -10.94 -6.17 -9.77
C LYS A 39 -9.49 -5.76 -9.55
N LYS A 40 -8.78 -6.40 -8.60
CA LYS A 40 -7.34 -6.15 -8.39
C LYS A 40 -6.49 -6.44 -9.63
N LYS A 41 -6.83 -7.49 -10.39
CA LYS A 41 -6.11 -7.84 -11.63
C LYS A 41 -6.33 -6.78 -12.71
N GLU A 42 -7.56 -6.29 -12.86
CA GLU A 42 -7.89 -5.20 -13.79
C GLU A 42 -7.19 -3.89 -13.41
N GLU A 43 -7.17 -3.52 -12.13
CA GLU A 43 -6.42 -2.35 -11.64
C GLU A 43 -4.91 -2.47 -11.95
N LYS A 44 -4.33 -3.66 -11.70
CA LYS A 44 -2.92 -3.92 -12.02
C LYS A 44 -2.63 -3.86 -13.52
N GLN A 45 -3.58 -4.26 -14.37
CA GLN A 45 -3.43 -4.18 -15.82
C GLN A 45 -3.49 -2.73 -16.31
N LYS A 46 -4.42 -1.93 -15.79
CA LYS A 46 -4.50 -0.49 -16.07
C LYS A 46 -3.23 0.24 -15.64
N ASP A 47 -2.71 -0.04 -14.45
CA ASP A 47 -1.44 0.54 -13.98
C ASP A 47 -0.28 0.22 -14.94
N LYS A 48 -0.20 -1.01 -15.46
CA LYS A 48 0.82 -1.41 -16.45
C LYS A 48 0.65 -0.71 -17.78
N GLU A 49 -0.58 -0.52 -18.23
CA GLU A 49 -0.89 0.17 -19.49
C GLU A 49 -0.51 1.65 -19.42
N ILE A 50 -0.79 2.30 -18.29
CA ILE A 50 -0.38 3.69 -18.02
C ILE A 50 1.14 3.81 -18.03
N GLU A 51 1.84 2.85 -17.41
CA GLU A 51 3.30 2.81 -17.39
C GLU A 51 3.89 2.54 -18.80
N SER A 52 3.29 1.64 -19.59
CA SER A 52 3.72 1.38 -20.98
C SER A 52 3.46 2.55 -21.92
N ASN A 53 2.43 3.36 -21.65
CA ASN A 53 2.14 4.59 -22.40
C ASN A 53 3.07 5.76 -22.02
N GLY A 54 4.07 5.52 -21.17
CA GLY A 54 5.02 6.54 -20.73
C GLY A 54 4.38 7.61 -19.86
N MET A 55 3.24 7.34 -19.21
CA MET A 55 2.63 8.27 -18.28
C MET A 55 3.21 8.09 -16.88
N ILE A 56 3.60 9.20 -16.25
CA ILE A 56 4.06 9.26 -14.86
C ILE A 56 2.87 9.60 -13.97
N LYS A 57 2.61 8.75 -12.98
CA LYS A 57 1.58 8.97 -11.98
C LYS A 57 2.15 9.74 -10.78
N GLU A 58 1.74 10.99 -10.63
CA GLU A 58 2.03 11.84 -9.48
C GLU A 58 0.82 11.84 -8.53
N ILE A 59 1.08 11.83 -7.23
CA ILE A 59 0.05 11.98 -6.20
C ILE A 59 0.15 13.38 -5.61
N LYS A 60 -0.84 14.21 -5.90
CA LYS A 60 -1.03 15.49 -5.23
C LYS A 60 -1.71 15.27 -3.89
N CYS A 61 -1.08 15.77 -2.83
CA CYS A 61 -1.61 15.74 -1.48
C CYS A 61 -1.95 17.16 -1.02
N LYS A 62 -3.11 17.32 -0.39
CA LYS A 62 -3.54 18.57 0.24
C LYS A 62 -3.95 18.29 1.68
N CYS A 63 -3.26 18.92 2.64
CA CYS A 63 -3.65 18.83 4.03
C CYS A 63 -4.92 19.65 4.29
N ASN A 64 -5.92 19.06 4.93
CA ASN A 64 -7.18 19.73 5.22
C ASN A 64 -7.06 20.70 6.41
N GLN A 65 -6.08 20.49 7.30
CA GLN A 65 -5.84 21.36 8.46
C GLN A 65 -5.08 22.64 8.09
N CYS A 66 -3.88 22.51 7.49
CA CYS A 66 -3.04 23.67 7.19
C CYS A 66 -3.09 24.11 5.71
N LYS A 67 -3.91 23.45 4.88
CA LYS A 67 -4.07 23.71 3.44
C LYS A 67 -2.78 23.58 2.61
N HIS A 68 -1.69 23.08 3.20
CA HIS A 68 -0.45 22.85 2.49
C HIS A 68 -0.61 21.75 1.44
N VAL A 69 -0.04 22.01 0.26
CA VAL A 69 -0.06 21.09 -0.88
C VAL A 69 1.36 20.63 -1.14
N TRP A 70 1.53 19.33 -1.33
CA TRP A 70 2.79 18.73 -1.78
C TRP A 70 2.49 17.60 -2.75
N HIS A 71 3.51 17.21 -3.50
CA HIS A 71 3.41 16.22 -4.55
C HIS A 71 4.46 15.14 -4.31
N TYR A 72 4.16 13.91 -4.67
CA TYR A 72 5.12 12.82 -4.68
C TYR A 72 4.81 11.85 -5.81
N LEU A 73 5.83 11.19 -6.37
CA LEU A 73 5.64 10.20 -7.42
C LEU A 73 5.14 8.88 -6.82
N GLU A 74 4.15 8.25 -7.45
CA GLU A 74 3.68 6.94 -6.98
C GLU A 74 4.80 5.87 -7.06
N SER A 75 5.73 6.04 -8.01
CA SER A 75 6.92 5.18 -8.13
C SER A 75 7.77 5.18 -6.87
N ASP A 76 7.86 6.31 -6.18
CA ASP A 76 8.70 6.45 -4.98
C ASP A 76 8.02 5.76 -3.79
N GLU A 77 6.71 5.94 -3.63
CA GLU A 77 5.93 5.20 -2.63
C GLU A 77 6.00 3.67 -2.88
N LYS A 78 5.92 3.23 -4.15
CA LYS A 78 6.07 1.81 -4.53
C LYS A 78 7.48 1.28 -4.23
N LYS A 79 8.53 2.04 -4.55
CA LYS A 79 9.94 1.66 -4.23
C LYS A 79 10.15 1.52 -2.74
N LEU A 80 9.70 2.49 -1.92
CA LEU A 80 9.82 2.39 -0.46
C LEU A 80 9.03 1.19 0.11
N LYS A 81 7.81 0.93 -0.37
CA LYS A 81 7.04 -0.25 0.06
C LYS A 81 7.72 -1.56 -0.30
N ASN A 82 8.27 -1.67 -1.51
CA ASN A 82 9.00 -2.86 -1.94
C ASN A 82 10.28 -3.07 -1.13
N GLN A 83 11.01 -2.00 -0.83
CA GLN A 83 12.20 -2.07 0.05
C GLN A 83 11.82 -2.45 1.49
N ALA A 84 10.77 -1.86 2.04
CA ALA A 84 10.27 -2.20 3.37
C ALA A 84 9.80 -3.67 3.46
N THR A 85 9.11 -4.16 2.44
CA THR A 85 8.60 -5.54 2.39
C THR A 85 9.71 -6.56 2.11
N GLY A 86 10.65 -6.25 1.21
CA GLY A 86 11.81 -7.10 0.93
C GLY A 86 12.69 -7.28 2.16
N ASN A 87 12.91 -6.21 2.94
CA ASN A 87 13.66 -6.29 4.19
C ASN A 87 12.90 -7.07 5.28
N ALA A 88 11.57 -6.96 5.34
CA ALA A 88 10.76 -7.76 6.27
C ALA A 88 10.77 -9.26 5.92
N LEU A 89 10.80 -9.61 4.64
CA LEU A 89 10.90 -11.01 4.19
C LEU A 89 12.28 -11.62 4.51
N ILE A 90 13.35 -10.84 4.38
CA ILE A 90 14.70 -11.27 4.77
C ILE A 90 14.80 -11.42 6.30
N GLY A 91 14.12 -10.57 7.07
CA GLY A 91 14.08 -10.64 8.54
C GLY A 91 13.21 -11.77 9.10
N ALA A 92 12.23 -12.29 8.34
CA ALA A 92 11.33 -13.34 8.79
C ALA A 92 11.84 -14.77 8.50
N GLY A 93 12.98 -14.91 7.82
CA GLY A 93 13.49 -16.19 7.34
C GLY A 93 14.53 -16.90 8.22
N MET A 94 15.01 -16.30 9.32
CA MET A 94 16.09 -16.92 10.11
C MET A 94 15.92 -16.69 11.62
N CYS A 95 15.22 -17.62 12.28
CA CYS A 95 15.28 -17.80 13.74
C CYS A 95 16.67 -18.25 14.26
N CYS A 96 17.67 -18.42 13.38
CA CYS A 96 18.95 -19.05 13.71
C CYS A 96 20.16 -18.34 13.07
N ASN A 97 20.28 -17.00 13.12
CA ASN A 97 21.58 -16.38 12.79
C ASN A 97 21.84 -15.08 13.58
N PRO A 98 22.93 -15.00 14.37
CA PRO A 98 23.20 -13.86 15.26
C PRO A 98 23.66 -12.58 14.51
N PHE A 99 23.75 -12.62 13.17
CA PHE A 99 24.08 -11.46 12.34
C PHE A 99 22.86 -10.65 11.83
N GLY A 100 21.63 -11.01 12.22
CA GLY A 100 20.40 -10.33 11.79
C GLY A 100 20.18 -8.89 12.31
N ALA A 101 21.05 -8.42 13.22
CA ALA A 101 20.90 -7.09 13.85
C ALA A 101 21.26 -5.92 12.93
N LEU A 102 22.05 -6.13 11.86
CA LEU A 102 22.48 -5.03 10.98
C LEU A 102 21.42 -4.57 9.97
N PHE A 103 20.38 -5.38 9.73
CA PHE A 103 19.31 -5.06 8.77
C PHE A 103 18.01 -4.58 9.41
N SER A 104 17.85 -4.78 10.73
CA SER A 104 16.61 -4.42 11.45
C SER A 104 16.39 -2.91 11.57
N ASN A 105 17.45 -2.08 11.54
CA ASN A 105 17.29 -0.63 11.65
C ASN A 105 16.79 0.02 10.35
N LYS A 106 17.18 -0.50 9.19
CA LYS A 106 16.75 0.07 7.89
C LYS A 106 15.26 -0.10 7.64
N SER A 107 14.65 -1.22 8.08
CA SER A 107 13.20 -1.44 7.89
C SER A 107 12.35 -0.47 8.71
N ILE A 108 12.78 -0.12 9.93
CA ILE A 108 12.12 0.87 10.79
C ILE A 108 12.24 2.27 10.18
N ASP A 109 13.41 2.65 9.68
CA ASP A 109 13.60 3.95 9.04
C ASP A 109 12.79 4.09 7.73
N LEU A 110 12.72 3.02 6.92
CA LEU A 110 11.87 2.96 5.72
C LEU A 110 10.37 3.05 6.06
N GLN A 111 9.91 2.38 7.13
CA GLN A 111 8.53 2.51 7.60
C GLN A 111 8.24 3.93 8.10
N ARG A 112 9.17 4.52 8.85
CA ARG A 112 9.07 5.90 9.32
C ARG A 112 9.02 6.89 8.16
N GLU A 113 9.76 6.64 7.08
CA GLU A 113 9.75 7.46 5.88
C GLU A 113 8.42 7.34 5.10
N LEU A 114 7.87 6.12 4.98
CA LEU A 114 6.52 5.91 4.45
C LEU A 114 5.45 6.61 5.28
N GLU A 115 5.58 6.61 6.61
CA GLU A 115 4.67 7.34 7.48
C GLU A 115 4.79 8.85 7.30
N LYS A 116 6.00 9.37 7.14
CA LYS A 116 6.23 10.79 6.84
C LYS A 116 5.56 11.21 5.54
N MET A 117 5.59 10.38 4.49
CA MET A 117 4.87 10.67 3.23
C MET A 117 3.35 10.71 3.39
N LYS A 118 2.80 9.98 4.37
CA LYS A 118 1.36 9.95 4.68
C LYS A 118 0.94 11.04 5.66
N ARG A 119 1.83 11.95 6.06
CA ARG A 119 1.53 13.05 6.96
C ARG A 119 1.86 14.38 6.31
N CYS A 120 1.18 15.43 6.75
CA CYS A 120 1.52 16.76 6.31
C CYS A 120 2.91 17.17 6.81
N PRO A 121 3.84 17.60 5.94
CA PRO A 121 5.18 17.99 6.38
C PRO A 121 5.18 19.26 7.25
N LYS A 122 4.11 20.07 7.20
CA LYS A 122 4.00 21.31 8.00
C LYS A 122 3.38 21.12 9.37
N CYS A 123 2.33 20.30 9.49
CA CYS A 123 1.56 20.17 10.72
C CYS A 123 1.47 18.72 11.25
N ASN A 124 2.12 17.79 10.57
CA ASN A 124 2.10 16.35 10.87
C ASN A 124 0.71 15.70 10.87
N SER A 125 -0.31 16.41 10.37
CA SER A 125 -1.69 15.92 10.29
C SER A 125 -1.82 14.77 9.30
N MET A 126 -2.64 13.79 9.65
CA MET A 126 -3.03 12.67 8.78
C MET A 126 -4.29 12.98 7.96
N ASP A 127 -4.93 14.12 8.20
CA ASP A 127 -6.11 14.56 7.45
C ASP A 127 -5.68 15.21 6.12
N ILE A 128 -5.55 14.36 5.11
CA ILE A 128 -5.07 14.69 3.77
C ILE A 128 -5.98 14.17 2.68
N THR A 129 -6.23 15.02 1.70
CA THR A 129 -6.84 14.66 0.43
C THR A 129 -5.76 14.28 -0.57
N LYS A 130 -5.85 13.07 -1.16
CA LYS A 130 -4.93 12.57 -2.18
C LYS A 130 -5.62 12.54 -3.55
N THR A 131 -4.97 13.10 -4.57
CA THR A 131 -5.50 13.13 -5.93
C THR A 131 -4.43 12.64 -6.91
N PRO A 132 -4.68 11.58 -7.69
CA PRO A 132 -3.75 11.12 -8.72
C PRO A 132 -3.78 12.09 -9.91
N ILE A 133 -2.61 12.45 -10.40
CA ILE A 133 -2.39 13.26 -11.60
C ILE A 133 -1.50 12.44 -12.54
N TYR A 134 -1.88 12.41 -13.81
CA TYR A 134 -1.15 11.68 -14.84
C TYR A 134 -0.46 12.69 -15.73
N HIS A 135 0.86 12.58 -15.84
CA HIS A 135 1.67 13.42 -16.70
C HIS A 135 2.26 12.57 -17.81
N GLU A 136 2.27 13.08 -19.03
CA GLU A 136 3.09 12.50 -20.09
C GLU A 136 4.57 12.70 -19.73
N LYS A 137 5.37 11.63 -19.84
CA LYS A 137 6.82 11.75 -19.71
C LYS A 137 7.32 12.58 -20.89
N LYS A 138 7.63 13.85 -20.64
CA LYS A 138 8.34 14.67 -21.62
C LYS A 138 9.69 14.00 -21.90
N SER A 139 9.82 13.51 -23.13
CA SER A 139 11.08 12.98 -23.67
C SER A 139 12.02 14.10 -24.06
#